data_AF-A0A3C0G2N9-F1
#
_entry.id   AF-A0A3C0G2N9-F1
#
_cell.length_a   1.000
_cell.length_b   1.000
_cell.length_c   1.000
_cell.angle_alpha   90.00
_cell.angle_beta   90.00
_cell.angle_gamma   90.00
#
_symmetry.space_group_name_H-M   'P 1'
#
loop_
_entity.id
_entity.type
_entity.pdbx_description
1 polymer ?
#
loop_
_entity_poly.entity_id
_entity_poly.type
_entity_poly.pdbx_seq_one_letter_code
_entity_poly.pdbx_strand_id
1 'polypeptide(L)'
;MVVAEVLAGIALVKSSVDFIKSNIDTAKDIGEIAGAIDGLFQGAEQCQKQRNKKSGVSVKDQFGINSVAQEVIDAKLAEEKLQEMRTLVDMRFGPGTWQSILDLRAKRIQEEKEARRLRAIQKRKEEQEFWEQMKTIAIIVGCIIIGGGAFILALTYA
;
A
#
# COMPACT_ATOMS: atom_id res chain seq x y z
N MET A 1 18.53 11.49 4.64
CA MET A 1 17.68 10.81 3.63
C MET A 1 16.20 11.10 3.85
N VAL A 2 15.63 10.79 5.02
CA VAL A 2 14.18 10.91 5.29
C VAL A 2 13.61 12.34 5.16
N VAL A 3 14.36 13.38 5.53
CA VAL A 3 13.90 14.79 5.40
C VAL A 3 13.83 15.23 3.94
N ALA A 4 14.80 14.80 3.11
CA ALA A 4 14.81 15.13 1.67
C ALA A 4 13.65 14.47 0.92
N GLU A 5 13.25 13.25 1.32
CA GLU A 5 12.10 12.54 0.73
C GLU A 5 10.76 13.17 1.12
N VAL A 6 10.60 13.68 2.34
CA VAL A 6 9.39 14.44 2.75
C VAL A 6 9.31 15.76 1.99
N LEU A 7 10.42 16.47 1.83
CA LEU A 7 10.48 17.70 1.02
C LEU A 7 10.18 17.42 -0.46
N ALA A 8 10.63 16.28 -1.00
CA ALA A 8 10.27 15.85 -2.36
C ALA A 8 8.77 15.57 -2.51
N GLY A 9 8.14 14.94 -1.50
CA GLY A 9 6.69 14.72 -1.48
C GLY A 9 5.89 16.02 -1.42
N ILE A 10 6.30 16.99 -0.58
CA ILE A 10 5.67 18.31 -0.50
C ILE A 10 5.87 19.09 -1.81
N ALA A 11 7.05 19.01 -2.43
CA ALA A 11 7.32 19.62 -3.72
C ALA A 11 6.43 19.02 -4.83
N LEU A 12 6.19 17.70 -4.80
CA LEU A 12 5.30 17.01 -5.73
C LEU A 12 3.84 17.43 -5.55
N VAL A 13 3.38 17.58 -4.30
CA VAL A 13 2.03 18.12 -4.01
C VAL A 13 1.91 19.53 -4.58
N LYS A 14 2.90 20.39 -4.32
CA LYS A 14 2.91 21.77 -4.80
C LYS A 14 2.90 21.86 -6.33
N SER A 15 3.78 21.11 -7.01
CA SER A 15 3.85 21.11 -8.48
C SER A 15 2.55 20.61 -9.11
N SER A 16 1.89 19.64 -8.46
CA SER A 16 0.60 19.13 -8.91
C SER A 16 -0.51 20.18 -8.79
N VAL A 17 -0.54 20.93 -7.68
CA VAL A 17 -1.51 22.04 -7.51
C VAL A 17 -1.28 23.13 -8.55
N ASP A 18 -0.03 23.52 -8.76
CA ASP A 18 0.33 24.59 -9.71
C ASP A 18 -0.05 24.18 -11.15
N PHE A 19 0.22 22.91 -11.52
CA PHE A 19 -0.16 22.37 -12.82
C PHE A 19 -1.68 22.35 -13.03
N ILE A 20 -2.45 21.96 -12.01
CA ILE A 20 -3.91 21.92 -12.15
C ILE A 20 -4.46 23.34 -12.28
N LYS A 21 -3.96 24.29 -11.50
CA LYS A 21 -4.36 25.70 -11.63
C LYS A 21 -4.09 26.28 -13.02
N SER A 22 -2.96 25.94 -13.65
CA SER A 22 -2.62 26.47 -14.97
C SER A 22 -3.40 25.82 -16.12
N ASN A 23 -3.98 24.63 -15.93
CA ASN A 23 -4.57 23.83 -17.01
C ASN A 23 -6.05 23.45 -16.79
N ILE A 24 -6.67 23.85 -15.67
CA ILE A 24 -8.06 23.47 -15.35
C ILE A 24 -9.11 23.97 -16.35
N ASP A 25 -8.80 25.03 -17.09
CA ASP A 25 -9.72 25.65 -18.04
C ASP A 25 -9.74 24.97 -19.43
N THR A 26 -8.80 24.08 -19.72
CA THR A 26 -8.66 23.41 -21.01
C THR A 26 -9.17 21.96 -20.94
N ALA A 27 -10.23 21.67 -21.71
CA ALA A 27 -10.89 20.35 -21.70
C ALA A 27 -10.00 19.18 -22.18
N LYS A 28 -8.88 19.48 -22.86
CA LYS A 28 -7.90 18.49 -23.33
C LYS A 28 -7.02 17.96 -22.18
N ASP A 29 -6.96 18.69 -21.07
CA ASP A 29 -6.02 18.46 -19.98
C ASP A 29 -6.67 17.73 -18.81
N ILE A 30 -7.93 17.27 -18.93
CA ILE A 30 -8.63 16.52 -17.88
C ILE A 30 -7.86 15.24 -17.51
N GLY A 31 -7.26 14.57 -18.51
CA GLY A 31 -6.40 13.41 -18.29
C GLY A 31 -5.06 13.77 -17.62
N GLU A 32 -4.50 14.93 -17.93
CA GLU A 32 -3.26 15.43 -17.32
C GLU A 32 -3.50 15.94 -15.89
N ILE A 33 -4.65 16.57 -15.65
CA ILE A 33 -5.17 16.96 -14.33
C ILE A 33 -5.44 15.71 -13.50
N ALA A 34 -6.00 14.65 -14.07
CA ALA A 34 -6.14 13.37 -13.37
C ALA A 34 -4.77 12.81 -12.97
N GLY A 35 -3.78 12.86 -13.86
CA GLY A 35 -2.39 12.47 -13.55
C GLY A 35 -1.75 13.33 -12.46
N ALA A 36 -2.01 14.65 -12.47
CA ALA A 36 -1.53 15.57 -11.43
C ALA A 36 -2.25 15.34 -10.08
N ILE A 37 -3.55 15.03 -10.10
CA ILE A 37 -4.30 14.64 -8.90
C ILE A 37 -3.72 13.34 -8.31
N ASP A 38 -3.40 12.35 -9.16
CA ASP A 38 -2.73 11.12 -8.74
C ASP A 38 -1.33 11.40 -8.16
N GLY A 39 -0.56 12.30 -8.78
CA GLY A 39 0.74 12.76 -8.29
C GLY A 39 0.64 13.45 -6.91
N LEU A 40 -0.37 14.29 -6.74
CA LEU A 40 -0.68 14.96 -5.47
C LEU A 40 -0.98 13.94 -4.38
N PHE A 41 -1.80 12.94 -4.68
CA PHE A 41 -2.12 11.89 -3.73
C PHE A 41 -0.91 11.00 -3.39
N GLN A 42 -0.06 10.70 -4.37
CA GLN A 42 1.18 9.96 -4.14
C GLN A 42 2.15 10.75 -3.25
N GLY A 43 2.31 12.05 -3.49
CA GLY A 43 3.12 12.93 -2.63
C GLY A 43 2.62 12.96 -1.19
N ALA A 44 1.30 13.11 -1.00
CA ALA A 44 0.68 13.08 0.31
C ALA A 44 0.87 11.71 1.03
N GLU A 45 0.71 10.60 0.31
CA GLU A 45 0.93 9.25 0.86
C GLU A 45 2.40 9.00 1.22
N GLN A 46 3.34 9.48 0.41
CA GLN A 46 4.77 9.43 0.70
C GLN A 46 5.11 10.22 1.96
N CYS A 47 4.62 11.45 2.09
CA CYS A 47 4.78 12.24 3.32
C CYS A 47 4.22 11.49 4.54
N GLN A 48 3.01 10.94 4.46
CA GLN A 48 2.36 10.19 5.54
C GLN A 48 3.13 8.91 5.92
N LYS A 49 3.59 8.13 4.93
CA LYS A 49 4.32 6.88 5.16
C LYS A 49 5.67 7.13 5.81
N GLN A 50 6.36 8.20 5.40
CA GLN A 50 7.66 8.58 5.95
C GLN A 50 7.54 9.13 7.38
N ARG A 51 6.45 9.84 7.65
CA ARG A 51 6.04 10.26 8.99
C ARG A 51 5.78 9.06 9.90
N ASN A 52 5.00 8.08 9.45
CA ASN A 52 4.76 6.84 10.18
C ASN A 52 6.03 6.02 10.43
N LYS A 53 6.99 6.04 9.49
CA LYS A 53 8.32 5.44 9.70
C LYS A 53 9.14 6.19 10.73
N LYS A 54 9.11 7.53 10.75
CA LYS A 54 9.78 8.34 11.79
C LYS A 54 9.23 8.06 13.19
N SER A 55 7.91 7.87 13.33
CA SER A 55 7.30 7.49 14.62
C SER A 55 7.71 6.10 15.12
N GLY A 56 8.19 5.20 14.24
CA GLY A 56 8.67 3.87 14.61
C GLY A 56 10.17 3.80 14.97
N VAL A 57 10.94 4.87 14.77
CA VAL A 57 12.35 4.96 15.14
C VAL A 57 12.44 5.61 16.53
N SER A 58 13.10 4.90 17.44
CA SER A 58 13.37 5.20 18.86
C SER A 58 13.06 6.63 19.34
N VAL A 59 12.23 6.71 20.38
CA VAL A 59 11.81 7.88 21.18
C VAL A 59 12.97 8.83 21.58
N LYS A 60 14.22 8.35 21.53
CA LYS A 60 15.41 9.11 21.92
C LYS A 60 15.81 10.23 20.95
N ASP A 61 15.42 10.16 19.67
CA ASP A 61 15.69 11.19 18.65
C ASP A 61 14.51 12.16 18.42
N GLN A 62 13.38 11.95 19.09
CA GLN A 62 12.10 12.64 18.82
C GLN A 62 11.92 13.97 19.58
N PHE A 63 12.89 14.43 20.39
CA PHE A 63 12.76 15.63 21.24
C PHE A 63 13.12 16.97 20.57
N GLY A 64 13.14 17.04 19.24
CA GLY A 64 13.14 18.33 18.56
C GLY A 64 11.71 18.88 18.50
N ILE A 65 11.33 19.80 19.39
CA ILE A 65 10.02 20.51 19.40
C ILE A 65 9.69 21.10 18.01
N ASN A 66 10.72 21.48 17.24
CA ASN A 66 10.60 21.97 15.88
C ASN A 66 10.06 20.91 14.89
N SER A 67 10.31 19.63 15.12
CA SER A 67 9.90 18.55 14.20
C SER A 67 8.40 18.25 14.26
N VAL A 68 7.81 18.26 15.46
CA VAL A 68 6.36 18.04 15.64
C VAL A 68 5.59 19.27 15.15
N ALA A 69 6.06 20.48 15.45
CA ALA A 69 5.44 21.71 14.96
C ALA A 69 5.48 21.78 13.41
N GLN A 70 6.62 21.46 12.80
CA GLN A 70 6.76 21.43 11.35
C GLN A 70 5.89 20.35 10.71
N GLU A 71 5.78 19.18 11.33
CA GLU A 71 4.91 18.10 10.87
C GLU A 71 3.42 18.48 10.86
N VAL A 72 2.97 19.18 11.92
CA VAL A 72 1.59 19.68 12.01
C VAL A 72 1.35 20.80 10.98
N ILE A 73 2.31 21.69 10.78
CA ILE A 73 2.23 22.77 9.80
C ILE A 73 2.18 22.21 8.37
N ASP A 74 3.05 21.27 8.02
CA ASP A 74 3.07 20.63 6.70
C ASP A 74 1.77 19.88 6.41
N ALA A 75 1.20 19.20 7.44
CA ALA A 75 -0.09 18.54 7.32
C ALA A 75 -1.23 19.52 7.07
N LYS A 76 -1.23 20.67 7.78
CA LYS A 76 -2.24 21.72 7.59
C LYS A 76 -2.11 22.40 6.24
N LEU A 77 -0.90 22.67 5.78
CA LEU A 77 -0.65 23.23 4.45
C LEU A 77 -1.11 22.27 3.35
N ALA A 78 -0.88 20.96 3.50
CA ALA A 78 -1.38 19.96 2.56
C ALA A 78 -2.91 19.87 2.57
N GLU A 79 -3.56 19.98 3.75
CA GLU A 79 -5.01 20.01 3.89
C GLU A 79 -5.63 21.23 3.19
N GLU A 80 -5.05 22.41 3.36
CA GLU A 80 -5.47 23.64 2.66
C GLU A 80 -5.35 23.48 1.14
N LYS A 81 -4.24 22.91 0.66
CA LYS A 81 -4.02 22.68 -0.77
C LYS A 81 -5.01 21.67 -1.35
N LEU A 82 -5.34 20.62 -0.60
CA LEU A 82 -6.36 19.64 -0.97
C LEU A 82 -7.75 20.27 -1.02
N GLN A 83 -8.09 21.15 -0.09
CA GLN A 83 -9.38 21.85 -0.06
C GLN A 83 -9.51 22.87 -1.20
N GLU A 84 -8.43 23.59 -1.50
CA GLU A 84 -8.34 24.47 -2.66
C GLU A 84 -8.58 23.67 -3.96
N MET A 85 -7.93 22.51 -4.08
CA MET A 85 -8.10 21.60 -5.20
C MET A 85 -9.52 21.05 -5.34
N ARG A 86 -10.13 20.65 -4.23
CA ARG A 86 -11.53 20.21 -4.20
C ARG A 86 -12.45 21.28 -4.78
N THR A 87 -12.28 22.52 -4.32
CA THR A 87 -13.11 23.65 -4.75
C THR A 87 -12.94 23.90 -6.25
N LEU A 88 -11.71 23.90 -6.76
CA LEU A 88 -11.42 24.09 -8.18
C LEU A 88 -12.04 23.00 -9.05
N VAL A 89 -11.89 21.73 -8.67
CA VAL A 89 -12.44 20.59 -9.40
C VAL A 89 -13.97 20.60 -9.37
N ASP A 90 -14.59 20.85 -8.21
CA ASP A 90 -16.05 20.90 -8.09
C ASP A 90 -16.65 22.11 -8.83
N MET A 91 -15.97 23.26 -8.85
CA MET A 91 -16.39 24.43 -9.64
C MET A 91 -16.32 24.18 -11.15
N ARG A 92 -15.35 23.39 -11.61
CA ARG A 92 -15.13 23.11 -13.03
C ARG A 92 -16.01 21.98 -13.57
N PHE A 93 -16.10 20.87 -12.85
CA PHE A 93 -16.74 19.64 -13.32
C PHE A 93 -18.12 19.40 -12.69
N GLY A 94 -18.50 20.24 -11.74
CA GLY A 94 -19.75 20.14 -11.01
C GLY A 94 -19.56 19.62 -9.58
N PRO A 95 -20.48 19.99 -8.68
CA PRO A 95 -20.36 19.69 -7.26
C PRO A 95 -20.33 18.18 -7.00
N GLY A 96 -19.37 17.72 -6.19
CA GLY A 96 -19.24 16.31 -5.80
C GLY A 96 -18.38 15.47 -6.74
N THR A 97 -17.81 16.05 -7.78
CA THR A 97 -16.86 15.37 -8.67
C THR A 97 -15.61 14.95 -7.90
N TRP A 98 -15.07 15.84 -7.06
CA TRP A 98 -13.92 15.50 -6.22
C TRP A 98 -14.20 14.35 -5.25
N GLN A 99 -15.38 14.35 -4.63
CA GLN A 99 -15.80 13.27 -3.72
C GLN A 99 -15.93 11.94 -4.47
N SER A 100 -16.50 11.97 -5.68
CA SER A 100 -16.63 10.78 -6.51
C SER A 100 -15.27 10.17 -6.89
N ILE A 101 -14.26 11.01 -7.17
CA ILE A 101 -12.88 10.56 -7.42
C ILE A 101 -12.30 9.86 -6.19
N LEU A 102 -12.47 10.47 -5.00
CA LEU A 102 -12.02 9.89 -3.74
C LEU A 102 -12.70 8.55 -3.44
N ASP A 103 -14.01 8.47 -3.63
CA ASP A 103 -14.79 7.25 -3.34
C ASP A 103 -14.40 6.11 -4.28
N LEU A 104 -14.22 6.39 -5.57
CA LEU A 104 -13.74 5.41 -6.54
C LEU A 104 -12.34 4.91 -6.20
N ARG A 105 -11.44 5.82 -5.79
CA ARG A 105 -10.08 5.46 -5.37
C ARG A 105 -10.08 4.63 -4.10
N ALA A 106 -10.88 5.01 -3.10
CA ALA A 106 -11.04 4.26 -1.86
C ALA A 106 -11.57 2.85 -2.13
N LYS A 107 -12.57 2.73 -3.01
CA LYS A 107 -13.13 1.44 -3.44
C LYS A 107 -12.08 0.55 -4.10
N ARG A 108 -11.30 1.07 -5.05
CA ARG A 108 -10.21 0.28 -5.70
C ARG A 108 -9.13 -0.14 -4.70
N ILE A 109 -8.72 0.74 -3.79
CA ILE A 109 -7.76 0.39 -2.74
C ILE A 109 -8.30 -0.71 -1.82
N GLN A 110 -9.60 -0.67 -1.50
CA GLN A 110 -10.24 -1.71 -0.69
C GLN A 110 -10.30 -3.05 -1.43
N GLU A 111 -10.73 -3.04 -2.70
CA GLU A 111 -10.77 -4.24 -3.56
C GLU A 111 -9.38 -4.89 -3.69
N GLU A 112 -8.33 -4.09 -3.89
CA GLU A 112 -6.95 -4.60 -3.94
C GLU A 112 -6.49 -5.18 -2.60
N LYS A 113 -6.84 -4.55 -1.48
CA LYS A 113 -6.53 -5.05 -0.14
C LYS A 113 -7.23 -6.38 0.13
N GLU A 114 -8.50 -6.49 -0.24
CA GLU A 114 -9.29 -7.71 -0.09
C GLU A 114 -8.75 -8.83 -0.99
N ALA A 115 -8.46 -8.54 -2.26
CA ALA A 115 -7.82 -9.49 -3.18
C ALA A 115 -6.47 -9.97 -2.66
N ARG A 116 -5.64 -9.08 -2.08
CA ARG A 116 -4.36 -9.44 -1.47
C ARG A 116 -4.54 -10.33 -0.24
N ARG A 117 -5.53 -10.04 0.61
CA ARG A 117 -5.87 -10.87 1.78
C ARG A 117 -6.32 -12.26 1.34
N LEU A 118 -7.19 -12.36 0.34
CA LEU A 118 -7.68 -13.63 -0.20
C LEU A 118 -6.54 -14.47 -0.80
N ARG A 119 -5.68 -13.87 -1.63
CA ARG A 119 -4.48 -14.54 -2.16
C ARG A 119 -3.54 -15.03 -1.06
N ALA A 120 -3.35 -14.24 0.00
CA ALA A 120 -2.53 -14.64 1.14
C ALA A 120 -3.15 -15.78 1.96
N ILE A 121 -4.48 -15.89 1.99
CA ILE A 121 -5.17 -17.02 2.63
C ILE A 121 -5.06 -18.27 1.75
N GLN A 122 -5.27 -18.15 0.44
CA GLN A 122 -5.16 -19.26 -0.51
C GLN A 122 -3.76 -19.88 -0.51
N LYS A 123 -2.71 -19.05 -0.62
CA LYS A 123 -1.32 -19.53 -0.55
C LYS A 123 -1.02 -20.31 0.73
N ARG A 124 -1.52 -19.84 1.88
CA ARG A 124 -1.34 -20.54 3.16
C ARG A 124 -2.06 -21.89 3.18
N LYS A 125 -3.23 -22.00 2.54
CA LYS A 125 -3.94 -23.28 2.41
C LYS A 125 -3.22 -24.23 1.47
N GLU A 126 -2.77 -23.75 0.31
CA GLU A 126 -1.98 -24.54 -0.65
C GLU A 126 -0.67 -25.07 -0.01
N GLU A 127 0.02 -24.24 0.77
CA GLU A 127 1.21 -24.66 1.51
C GLU A 127 0.88 -25.73 2.57
N GLN A 128 -0.23 -25.57 3.30
CA GLN A 128 -0.68 -26.57 4.27
C GLN A 128 -1.03 -27.90 3.59
N GLU A 129 -1.82 -27.86 2.52
CA GLU A 129 -2.20 -29.04 1.74
C GLU A 129 -0.98 -29.74 1.13
N PHE A 130 -0.01 -28.98 0.61
CA PHE A 130 1.26 -29.52 0.11
C PHE A 130 2.05 -30.23 1.20
N TRP A 131 2.17 -29.62 2.39
CA TRP A 131 2.86 -30.24 3.53
C TRP A 131 2.15 -31.49 4.05
N GLU A 132 0.81 -31.49 4.08
CA GLU A 132 0.01 -32.66 4.47
C GLU A 132 0.13 -33.79 3.45
N GLN A 133 0.08 -33.49 2.16
CA GLN A 133 0.32 -34.47 1.08
C GLN A 133 1.72 -35.07 1.18
N MET A 134 2.75 -34.24 1.41
CA MET A 134 4.12 -34.72 1.57
C MET A 134 4.30 -35.61 2.80
N LYS A 135 3.70 -35.25 3.94
CA LYS A 135 3.70 -36.10 5.14
C LYS A 135 3.01 -37.44 4.88
N THR A 136 1.86 -37.42 4.22
CA THR A 136 1.10 -38.63 3.87
C THR A 136 1.92 -39.57 2.99
N ILE A 137 2.56 -39.05 1.94
CA ILE A 137 3.43 -39.82 1.05
C ILE A 137 4.63 -40.40 1.83
N ALA A 138 5.27 -39.60 2.67
CA ALA A 138 6.40 -40.06 3.48
C ALA A 138 6.02 -41.20 4.44
N ILE A 139 4.84 -41.13 5.07
CA ILE A 139 4.32 -42.19 5.94
C ILE A 139 4.08 -43.48 5.14
N ILE A 140 3.42 -43.40 3.98
CA ILE A 140 3.15 -44.57 3.13
C ILE A 140 4.45 -45.24 2.68
N VAL A 141 5.42 -44.45 2.19
CA VAL A 141 6.73 -44.97 1.78
C VAL A 141 7.47 -45.59 2.97
N GLY A 142 7.46 -44.93 4.14
CA GLY A 142 8.05 -45.46 5.36
C GLY A 142 7.45 -46.79 5.79
N CYS A 143 6.12 -46.94 5.74
CA CYS A 143 5.44 -48.20 6.04
C CYS A 143 5.80 -49.32 5.07
N ILE A 144 5.95 -49.02 3.77
CA ILE A 144 6.34 -50.02 2.77
C ILE A 144 7.79 -50.48 3.00
N ILE A 145 8.71 -49.56 3.30
CA ILE A 145 10.12 -49.89 3.57
C ILE A 145 10.24 -50.75 4.83
N ILE A 146 9.57 -50.35 5.92
CA ILE A 146 9.62 -51.07 7.19
C ILE A 146 8.94 -52.44 7.07
N GLY A 147 7.73 -52.49 6.49
CA GLY A 147 6.98 -53.72 6.31
C GLY A 147 7.63 -54.70 5.33
N GLY A 148 8.10 -54.21 4.18
CA GLY A 148 8.81 -55.02 3.19
C GLY A 148 10.18 -55.48 3.69
N GLY A 149 10.93 -54.61 4.38
CA GLY A 149 12.20 -54.97 5.00
C GLY A 149 12.05 -56.03 6.09
N ALA A 150 11.05 -55.88 6.97
CA ALA A 150 10.75 -56.87 8.01
C ALA A 150 10.32 -58.22 7.42
N PHE A 151 9.55 -58.21 6.33
CA PHE A 151 9.12 -59.44 5.64
C PHE A 151 10.28 -60.19 4.97
N ILE A 152 11.19 -59.47 4.29
CA ILE A 152 12.38 -60.07 3.68
C ILE A 152 13.33 -60.63 4.74
N LEU A 153 13.54 -59.91 5.84
CA LEU A 153 14.34 -60.39 6.96
C LEU A 153 13.72 -61.65 7.59
N ALA A 154 12.41 -61.66 7.81
CA ALA A 154 11.72 -62.82 8.34
C ALA A 154 11.86 -64.06 7.42
N LEU A 155 11.84 -63.88 6.10
CA LEU A 155 12.05 -64.98 5.14
C LEU A 155 13.51 -65.45 5.04
N THR A 156 14.48 -64.59 5.38
CA THR A 156 15.91 -64.94 5.31
C THR A 156 16.38 -65.68 6.58
N TYR A 157 15.72 -65.45 7.70
CA TYR A 157 16.04 -66.04 9.01
C TYR A 157 15.05 -67.13 9.47
N ALA A 158 14.05 -67.47 8.65
CA ALA A 158 13.15 -68.61 8.84
C ALA A 158 13.60 -69.82 8.01
#